data_AF-A0A7Y5EYB7-F1
#
_entry.id   AF-A0A7Y5EYB7-F1
#
_cell.length_a   1.000
_cell.length_b   1.000
_cell.length_c   1.000
_cell.angle_alpha   90.00
_cell.angle_beta   90.00
_cell.angle_gamma   90.00
#
_symmetry.space_group_name_H-M   'P 1'
#
loop_
_entity.id
_entity.type
_entity.pdbx_description
1 polymer ?
#
loop_
_entity_poly.entity_id
_entity_poly.type
_entity_poly.pdbx_seq_one_letter_code
_entity_poly.pdbx_strand_id
1 'polypeptide(L)'
;MYLKKIFLTTFLSWSALAFAQIDSTEVEKDYGRIFGGFESNSQWYLNDKGRGIIQPEDPIRSNNYLFLNYQIKGWTAGVQVEAYEKNALLNYNPEFEGTNVATYFINYKTNKFDITAGYFYEQFGSGMLLRAWEDRAL
;
A
#
# COMPACT_ATOMS: atom_id res chain seq x y z
N MET A 1 -13.81 3.54 -59.24
CA MET A 1 -13.36 4.75 -58.53
C MET A 1 -13.49 4.48 -57.03
N TYR A 2 -12.36 4.49 -56.31
CA TYR A 2 -12.16 4.36 -54.86
C TYR A 2 -12.28 2.98 -54.18
N LEU A 3 -11.17 2.24 -54.32
CA LEU A 3 -10.66 1.26 -53.36
C LEU A 3 -10.06 2.03 -52.15
N LYS A 4 -10.58 1.86 -50.93
CA LYS A 4 -9.91 2.37 -49.71
C LYS A 4 -10.40 1.63 -48.46
N LYS A 5 -9.46 1.35 -47.54
CA LYS A 5 -9.51 0.62 -46.25
C LYS A 5 -8.82 -0.75 -46.39
N ILE A 6 -7.49 -0.87 -46.54
CA ILE A 6 -6.37 -0.48 -45.65
C ILE A 6 -6.51 -1.04 -44.22
N PHE A 7 -5.77 -2.14 -44.03
CA PHE A 7 -5.02 -2.60 -42.85
C PHE A 7 -5.81 -2.90 -41.56
N LEU A 8 -6.19 -4.18 -41.42
CA LEU A 8 -6.35 -4.81 -40.12
C LEU A 8 -4.96 -5.27 -39.65
N THR A 9 -4.36 -4.49 -38.76
CA THR A 9 -3.07 -4.79 -38.13
C THR A 9 -3.20 -6.01 -37.21
N THR A 10 -2.62 -7.13 -37.62
CA THR A 10 -2.36 -8.29 -36.76
C THR A 10 -1.24 -7.96 -35.79
N PHE A 11 -1.55 -7.83 -34.49
CA PHE A 11 -0.55 -7.71 -33.45
C PHE A 11 0.00 -9.12 -33.14
N LEU A 12 1.19 -9.43 -33.65
CA LEU A 12 1.94 -10.64 -33.29
C LEU A 12 2.33 -10.56 -31.81
N SER A 13 1.72 -11.39 -30.96
CA SER A 13 2.26 -11.71 -29.64
C SER A 13 3.35 -12.77 -29.80
N TRP A 14 4.60 -12.35 -29.94
CA TRP A 14 5.76 -13.24 -29.81
C TRP A 14 6.20 -13.24 -28.35
N SER A 15 5.63 -14.11 -27.52
CA SER A 15 6.19 -14.41 -26.20
C SER A 15 7.35 -15.39 -26.41
N ALA A 16 8.57 -14.88 -26.55
CA ALA A 16 9.75 -15.71 -26.45
C ALA A 16 9.87 -16.16 -24.98
N LEU A 17 9.56 -17.43 -24.72
CA LEU A 17 9.86 -18.08 -23.45
C LEU A 17 11.37 -18.28 -23.39
N ALA A 18 12.07 -17.32 -22.76
CA ALA A 18 13.45 -17.51 -22.36
C ALA A 18 13.46 -18.42 -21.12
N PHE A 19 13.82 -19.70 -21.31
CA PHE A 19 14.17 -20.57 -20.20
C PHE A 19 15.62 -20.26 -19.80
N ALA A 20 15.82 -19.64 -18.65
CA ALA A 20 17.13 -19.55 -18.02
C ALA A 20 17.44 -20.90 -17.32
N GLN A 21 18.52 -21.58 -17.72
CA GLN A 21 19.04 -22.73 -16.98
C GLN A 21 19.78 -22.24 -15.73
N ILE A 22 19.39 -22.76 -14.56
CA ILE A 22 20.07 -22.52 -13.29
C ILE A 22 21.18 -23.56 -13.15
N ASP A 23 22.43 -23.10 -13.10
CA ASP A 23 23.60 -23.93 -12.80
C ASP A 23 23.64 -24.25 -11.30
N SER A 24 23.81 -25.52 -10.94
CA SER A 24 23.42 -26.07 -9.63
C SER A 24 24.54 -26.06 -8.57
N THR A 25 25.56 -25.22 -8.74
CA THR A 25 26.79 -25.24 -7.92
C THR A 25 27.13 -23.96 -7.16
N GLU A 26 26.27 -22.94 -7.19
CA GLU A 26 26.48 -21.72 -6.38
C GLU A 26 25.67 -21.75 -5.07
N VAL A 27 26.33 -21.47 -3.95
CA VAL A 27 25.64 -21.15 -2.69
C VAL A 27 24.86 -19.86 -2.93
N GLU A 28 23.54 -19.96 -3.05
CA GLU A 28 22.67 -18.82 -3.28
C GLU A 28 22.85 -17.81 -2.14
N LYS A 29 23.43 -16.65 -2.47
CA LYS A 29 23.58 -15.57 -1.49
C LYS A 29 22.20 -15.00 -1.21
N ASP A 30 21.72 -15.20 0.02
CA ASP A 30 20.50 -14.57 0.52
C ASP A 30 20.75 -13.06 0.73
N TYR A 31 20.34 -12.26 -0.25
CA TYR A 31 20.36 -10.79 -0.19
C TYR A 31 19.17 -10.21 0.59
N GLY A 32 18.29 -11.05 1.12
CA GLY A 32 17.03 -10.64 1.72
C GLY A 32 15.98 -10.25 0.69
N ARG A 33 14.83 -9.81 1.18
CA ARG A 33 13.67 -9.39 0.39
C ARG A 33 13.16 -8.04 0.86
N ILE A 34 12.78 -7.19 -0.10
CA ILE A 34 12.03 -5.96 0.15
C ILE A 34 10.57 -6.22 -0.19
N PHE A 35 9.66 -5.84 0.69
CA PHE A 35 8.23 -5.95 0.45
C PHE A 35 7.49 -4.86 1.21
N GLY A 36 6.31 -4.50 0.73
CA GLY A 36 5.59 -3.35 1.22
C GLY A 36 4.29 -3.14 0.49
N GLY A 37 3.66 -2.02 0.78
CA GLY A 37 2.40 -1.61 0.16
C GLY A 37 2.32 -0.10 0.08
N PHE A 38 1.61 0.38 -0.93
CA PHE A 38 1.20 1.78 -1.03
C PHE A 38 -0.32 1.81 -1.12
N GLU A 39 -0.94 2.61 -0.27
CA GLU A 39 -2.38 2.84 -0.25
C GLU A 39 -2.62 4.36 -0.36
N SER A 40 -3.60 4.73 -1.19
CA SER A 40 -4.04 6.11 -1.33
C SER A 40 -5.55 6.14 -1.36
N ASN A 41 -6.15 6.84 -0.41
CA ASN A 41 -7.58 7.11 -0.37
C ASN A 41 -7.80 8.60 -0.60
N SER A 42 -8.46 8.95 -1.70
CA SER A 42 -8.75 10.33 -2.07
C SER A 42 -10.24 10.51 -2.31
N GLN A 43 -10.82 11.58 -1.76
CA GLN A 43 -12.25 11.86 -1.87
C GLN A 43 -12.51 13.30 -2.29
N TRP A 44 -13.59 13.49 -3.04
CA TRP A 44 -14.13 14.79 -3.41
C TRP A 44 -15.48 15.01 -2.74
N TYR A 45 -15.57 16.01 -1.86
CA TYR A 45 -16.79 16.34 -1.14
C TYR A 45 -17.69 17.28 -1.95
N LEU A 46 -19.00 17.02 -1.91
CA LEU A 46 -20.02 17.79 -2.62
C LEU A 46 -20.98 18.46 -1.64
N ASN A 47 -21.51 19.60 -2.06
CA ASN A 47 -22.62 20.26 -1.38
C ASN A 47 -23.93 19.48 -1.58
N ASP A 48 -24.81 19.51 -0.57
CA ASP A 48 -26.20 19.08 -0.69
C ASP A 48 -27.14 20.21 -0.27
N LYS A 49 -27.69 20.92 -1.25
CA LYS A 49 -28.64 22.03 -1.02
C LYS A 49 -29.95 21.58 -0.39
N GLY A 50 -30.40 20.35 -0.66
CA GLY A 50 -31.66 19.81 -0.11
C GLY A 50 -31.54 19.46 1.38
N ARG A 51 -30.32 19.14 1.84
CA ARG A 51 -30.02 18.84 3.24
C ARG A 51 -29.26 19.95 3.98
N GLY A 52 -28.96 21.07 3.31
CA GLY A 52 -28.20 22.18 3.87
C GLY A 52 -26.74 21.84 4.20
N ILE A 53 -26.16 20.81 3.57
CA ILE A 53 -24.77 20.39 3.80
C ILE A 53 -23.86 21.20 2.88
N ILE A 54 -22.87 21.85 3.48
CA ILE A 54 -21.84 22.63 2.79
C ILE A 54 -20.54 21.82 2.83
N GLN A 55 -19.89 21.69 1.68
CA GLN A 55 -18.58 21.05 1.55
C GLN A 55 -17.49 21.86 2.27
N PRO A 56 -16.40 21.23 2.71
CA PRO A 56 -15.25 21.94 3.27
C PRO A 56 -14.60 22.90 2.26
N GLU A 57 -13.82 23.86 2.77
CA GLU A 57 -13.09 24.85 1.95
C GLU A 57 -12.23 24.17 0.88
N ASP A 58 -11.45 23.16 1.27
CA ASP A 58 -10.78 22.23 0.37
C ASP A 58 -11.64 20.96 0.23
N PRO A 59 -12.36 20.78 -0.91
CA PRO A 59 -13.24 19.65 -1.13
C PRO A 59 -12.49 18.37 -1.52
N ILE A 60 -11.24 18.49 -2.00
CA ILE A 60 -10.37 17.35 -2.25
C ILE A 60 -9.53 17.07 -1.01
N ARG A 61 -9.57 15.82 -0.55
CA ARG A 61 -8.81 15.37 0.63
C ARG A 61 -8.26 13.98 0.40
N SER A 62 -7.13 13.67 1.02
CA SER A 62 -6.49 12.37 0.84
C SER A 62 -5.74 11.88 2.07
N ASN A 63 -5.73 10.56 2.25
CA ASN A 63 -4.89 9.85 3.20
C ASN A 63 -4.05 8.83 2.43
N ASN A 64 -2.74 8.89 2.56
CA ASN A 64 -1.81 8.06 1.83
C ASN A 64 -0.86 7.37 2.79
N TYR A 65 -0.61 6.09 2.55
CA TYR A 65 0.21 5.24 3.40
C TYR A 65 1.22 4.50 2.54
N LEU A 66 2.50 4.63 2.87
CA LEU A 66 3.58 3.87 2.26
C LEU A 66 4.25 3.03 3.33
N PHE A 67 4.18 1.71 3.19
CA PHE A 67 4.80 0.76 4.09
C PHE A 67 5.89 -0.01 3.36
N LEU A 68 7.10 -0.06 3.94
CA LEU A 68 8.24 -0.76 3.37
C LEU A 68 8.92 -1.60 4.45
N ASN A 69 9.30 -2.82 4.07
CA ASN A 69 10.04 -3.74 4.91
C ASN A 69 11.22 -4.30 4.14
N TYR A 70 12.28 -4.55 4.87
CA TYR A 70 13.38 -5.37 4.46
C TYR A 70 13.51 -6.54 5.41
N GLN A 71 13.56 -7.75 4.87
CA GLN A 71 13.76 -8.97 5.65
C GLN A 71 14.96 -9.73 5.14
N ILE A 72 15.83 -10.14 6.05
CA ILE A 72 16.95 -11.03 5.76
C ILE A 72 17.07 -12.04 6.89
N LYS A 73 17.02 -13.34 6.53
CA LYS A 73 16.99 -14.44 7.52
C LYS A 73 15.89 -14.23 8.57
N GLY A 74 16.27 -14.18 9.85
CA GLY A 74 15.36 -13.93 10.98
C GLY A 74 15.16 -12.45 11.32
N TRP A 75 15.78 -11.51 10.60
CA TRP A 75 15.64 -10.07 10.86
C TRP A 75 14.66 -9.43 9.90
N THR A 76 13.81 -8.55 10.41
CA THR A 76 12.93 -7.68 9.62
C THR A 76 13.04 -6.26 10.14
N ALA A 77 13.31 -5.30 9.26
CA ALA A 77 13.21 -3.88 9.56
C ALA A 77 12.08 -3.28 8.72
N GLY A 78 11.24 -2.46 9.32
CA GLY A 78 10.08 -1.86 8.64
C GLY A 78 9.92 -0.39 8.97
N VAL A 79 9.35 0.35 8.03
CA VAL A 79 8.97 1.76 8.17
C VAL A 79 7.65 2.04 7.46
N GLN A 80 6.81 2.87 8.06
CA GLN A 80 5.60 3.40 7.45
C GLN A 80 5.64 4.92 7.44
N VAL A 81 5.41 5.49 6.26
CA VAL A 81 5.25 6.93 6.04
C VAL A 81 3.80 7.20 5.69
N GLU A 82 3.22 8.22 6.31
CA GLU A 82 1.83 8.63 6.10
C GLU A 82 1.80 10.07 5.61
N ALA A 83 0.93 10.36 4.64
CA ALA A 83 0.77 11.68 4.06
C ALA A 83 -0.72 12.06 3.95
N TYR A 84 -1.04 13.21 4.53
CA TYR A 84 -2.41 13.74 4.67
C TYR A 84 -2.62 15.03 3.89
N GLU A 85 -1.81 15.27 2.86
CA GLU A 85 -1.76 16.56 2.17
C GLU A 85 -2.92 16.73 1.18
N LYS A 86 -3.61 17.88 1.12
CA LYS A 86 -3.49 19.10 1.95
C LYS A 86 -4.27 19.02 3.28
N ASN A 87 -5.25 18.12 3.36
CA ASN A 87 -6.04 17.83 4.55
C ASN A 87 -6.40 16.34 4.58
N ALA A 88 -6.42 15.75 5.78
CA ALA A 88 -6.94 14.41 5.99
C ALA A 88 -8.45 14.33 5.65
N LEU A 89 -8.89 13.14 5.21
CA LEU A 89 -10.29 12.82 4.97
C LEU A 89 -11.17 13.20 6.17
N LEU A 90 -12.43 13.57 5.91
CA LEU A 90 -13.36 13.91 6.98
C LEU A 90 -13.54 12.72 7.94
N ASN A 91 -13.68 13.01 9.24
CA ASN A 91 -13.73 12.06 10.36
C ASN A 91 -12.38 11.45 10.80
N TYR A 92 -11.26 11.87 10.22
CA TYR A 92 -9.93 11.61 10.79
C TYR A 92 -9.57 12.66 11.85
N ASN A 93 -8.55 12.37 12.68
CA ASN A 93 -8.07 13.31 13.68
C ASN A 93 -7.64 14.63 12.98
N PRO A 94 -8.13 15.81 13.40
CA PRO A 94 -7.71 17.09 12.85
C PRO A 94 -6.20 17.36 12.94
N GLU A 95 -5.48 16.68 13.83
CA GLU A 95 -4.02 16.79 13.94
C GLU A 95 -3.25 16.04 12.84
N PHE A 96 -3.95 15.27 11.99
CA PHE A 96 -3.32 14.60 10.85
C PHE A 96 -3.14 15.58 9.68
N GLU A 97 -1.94 16.13 9.62
CA GLU A 97 -1.50 17.10 8.63
C GLU A 97 -0.07 16.75 8.19
N GLY A 98 0.29 17.05 6.94
CA GLY A 98 1.65 16.86 6.47
C GLY A 98 1.97 15.42 6.06
N THR A 99 3.27 15.19 5.90
CA THR A 99 3.86 13.86 5.70
C THR A 99 4.75 13.53 6.89
N ASN A 100 4.51 12.40 7.54
CA ASN A 100 5.21 11.99 8.76
C ASN A 100 5.57 10.50 8.75
N VAL A 101 6.61 10.15 9.49
CA VAL A 101 6.94 8.73 9.76
C VAL A 101 6.05 8.26 10.90
N ALA A 102 5.12 7.37 10.58
CA ALA A 102 4.14 6.87 11.55
C ALA A 102 4.67 5.69 12.35
N THR A 103 5.39 4.76 11.71
CA THR A 103 5.97 3.61 12.39
C THR A 103 7.37 3.30 11.88
N TYR A 104 8.21 2.78 12.77
CA TYR A 104 9.49 2.17 12.43
C TYR A 104 9.84 1.10 13.45
N PHE A 105 10.35 -0.04 12.98
CA PHE A 105 10.69 -1.15 13.87
C PHE A 105 11.80 -2.03 13.32
N ILE A 106 12.40 -2.78 14.23
CA ILE A 106 13.24 -3.92 13.95
C ILE A 106 12.68 -5.12 14.72
N ASN A 107 12.53 -6.23 14.03
CA ASN A 107 12.08 -7.51 14.55
C ASN A 107 13.17 -8.57 14.34
N TYR A 108 13.33 -9.43 15.34
CA TYR A 108 14.14 -10.64 15.24
C TYR A 108 13.30 -11.87 15.62
N LYS A 109 13.20 -12.81 14.68
CA LYS A 109 12.38 -14.01 14.79
C LYS A 109 13.20 -15.28 14.62
N THR A 110 12.96 -16.22 15.54
CA THR A 110 13.48 -17.59 15.55
C THR A 110 12.35 -18.56 15.90
N ASN A 111 12.64 -19.86 15.95
CA ASN A 111 11.65 -20.87 16.38
C ASN A 111 11.21 -20.74 17.85
N LYS A 112 11.96 -20.00 18.68
CA LYS A 112 11.70 -19.86 20.12
C LYS A 112 11.37 -18.44 20.56
N PHE A 113 11.79 -17.44 19.80
CA PHE A 113 11.71 -16.03 20.17
C PHE A 113 11.22 -15.21 18.99
N ASP A 114 10.35 -14.25 19.27
CA ASP A 114 9.88 -13.24 18.34
C ASP A 114 9.88 -11.90 19.11
N ILE A 115 10.84 -11.03 18.79
CA ILE A 115 11.09 -9.81 19.56
C ILE A 115 11.10 -8.63 18.60
N THR A 116 10.27 -7.63 18.88
CA THR A 116 10.17 -6.39 18.11
C THR A 116 10.50 -5.19 18.98
N ALA A 117 11.31 -4.27 18.46
CA ALA A 117 11.64 -3.00 19.10
C ALA A 117 11.53 -1.85 18.11
N GLY A 118 11.06 -0.70 18.58
CA GLY A 118 10.89 0.50 17.76
C GLY A 118 9.68 1.33 18.20
N TYR A 119 9.25 2.22 17.32
CA TYR A 119 8.01 2.96 17.46
C TYR A 119 6.97 2.36 16.53
N PHE A 120 6.13 1.51 17.09
CA PHE A 120 5.07 0.82 16.35
C PHE A 120 3.86 0.68 17.25
N TYR A 121 2.69 0.66 16.62
CA TYR A 121 1.45 0.33 17.30
C TYR A 121 1.25 -1.17 17.24
N GLU A 122 1.27 -1.84 18.40
CA GLU A 122 0.88 -3.24 18.49
C GLU A 122 -0.65 -3.32 18.49
N GLN A 123 -1.23 -3.93 17.45
CA GLN A 123 -2.66 -4.13 17.39
C GLN A 123 -3.05 -5.35 18.24
N PHE A 124 -3.45 -5.10 19.49
CA PHE A 124 -4.01 -6.13 20.35
C PHE A 124 -5.42 -6.52 19.86
N GLY A 125 -5.57 -7.76 19.39
CA GLY A 125 -6.85 -8.33 18.97
C GLY A 125 -7.10 -8.20 17.47
N SER A 126 -7.51 -9.32 16.85
CA SER A 126 -7.95 -9.30 15.45
C SER A 126 -9.30 -8.59 15.38
N GLY A 127 -9.30 -7.31 14.99
CA GLY A 127 -10.54 -6.58 14.65
C GLY A 127 -11.41 -7.29 13.59
N MET A 128 -10.86 -8.31 12.93
CA MET A 128 -11.56 -9.29 12.09
C MET A 128 -12.67 -10.07 12.80
N LEU A 129 -12.57 -10.35 14.11
CA LEU A 129 -13.62 -11.08 14.84
C LEU A 129 -14.92 -10.29 14.95
N LEU A 130 -14.83 -8.96 15.02
CA LEU A 130 -15.98 -8.07 15.16
C LEU A 130 -16.47 -7.50 13.82
N ARG A 131 -15.66 -7.60 12.75
CA ARG A 131 -16.02 -7.17 11.39
C ARG A 131 -16.78 -8.22 10.56
N ALA A 132 -17.04 -9.40 11.11
CA ALA A 132 -17.85 -10.42 10.44
C ALA A 132 -19.32 -10.00 10.21
N TRP A 133 -19.77 -8.85 10.75
CA TRP A 133 -21.15 -8.40 10.63
C TRP A 133 -21.37 -7.11 9.81
N GLU A 134 -20.33 -6.30 9.56
CA GLU A 134 -20.47 -5.18 8.62
C GLU A 134 -19.16 -4.98 7.84
N ASP A 135 -19.04 -5.71 6.74
CA ASP A 135 -18.06 -5.46 5.70
C ASP A 135 -18.49 -4.19 4.95
N ARG A 136 -17.87 -3.06 5.29
CA ARG A 136 -17.93 -1.85 4.48
C ARG A 136 -16.63 -1.77 3.70
N ALA A 137 -16.74 -2.04 2.41
CA ALA A 137 -15.65 -1.95 1.45
C ALA A 137 -14.89 -0.62 1.56
N LEU A 138 -13.57 -0.74 1.40
CA LEU A 138 -12.52 0.28 1.40
C LEU A 138 -12.80 1.43 0.44
#